data_AF-A0A7C6YXD0-F1
#
_entry.id   AF-A0A7C6YXD0-F1
#
_cell.length_a   1.000
_cell.length_b   1.000
_cell.length_c   1.000
_cell.angle_alpha   90.00
_cell.angle_beta   90.00
_cell.angle_gamma   90.00
#
_symmetry.space_group_name_H-M   'P 1'
#
loop_
_entity.id
_entity.type
_entity.pdbx_description
1 polymer ?
#
loop_
_entity_poly.entity_id
_entity_poly.type
_entity_poly.pdbx_seq_one_letter_code
_entity_poly.pdbx_strand_id
1 'polypeptide(L)'
;MLKTIRDWLITIFEAILLTILLILFVAQSFLVEGYSMEPTLHNGERVLVEKLSYRLRKPKRGEIVIIQNPLQKKEKYIKRIFNFNKIP
;
A
#
# COMPACT_ATOMS: atom_id res chain seq x y z
N MET A 1 -33.93 -0.57 25.71
CA MET A 1 -32.80 0.37 25.92
C MET A 1 -31.45 -0.34 25.88
N LEU A 2 -31.13 -1.24 26.82
CA LEU A 2 -29.82 -1.94 26.89
C LEU A 2 -29.48 -2.79 25.65
N LYS A 3 -30.45 -3.53 25.09
CA LYS A 3 -30.23 -4.33 23.87
C LYS A 3 -29.87 -3.45 22.67
N THR A 4 -30.60 -2.36 22.47
CA THR A 4 -30.34 -1.40 21.39
C THR A 4 -28.93 -0.83 21.50
N ILE A 5 -28.51 -0.39 22.69
CA ILE A 5 -27.15 0.15 22.92
C ILE A 5 -26.07 -0.89 22.59
N ARG A 6 -26.29 -2.16 22.96
CA ARG A 6 -25.37 -3.25 22.64
C ARG A 6 -25.27 -3.50 21.13
N ASP A 7 -26.39 -3.49 20.41
CA ASP A 7 -26.41 -3.76 18.97
C ASP A 7 -25.73 -2.62 18.18
N TRP A 8 -25.90 -1.37 18.61
CA TRP A 8 -25.15 -0.22 18.09
C TRP A 8 -23.65 -0.33 18.38
N LEU A 9 -23.26 -0.73 19.60
CA LEU A 9 -21.85 -0.91 19.96
C LEU A 9 -21.17 -1.99 19.12
N ILE A 10 -21.84 -3.13 18.89
CA ILE A 10 -21.30 -4.21 18.05
C ILE A 10 -21.13 -3.72 16.62
N THR A 11 -22.14 -3.02 16.07
CA THR A 11 -22.09 -2.51 14.69
C THR A 11 -20.94 -1.51 14.51
N ILE A 12 -20.78 -0.58 15.45
CA ILE A 12 -19.68 0.40 15.42
C ILE A 12 -18.33 -0.32 15.56
N PHE A 13 -18.24 -1.31 16.43
CA PHE A 13 -17.03 -2.11 16.61
C PHE A 13 -16.63 -2.84 15.32
N GLU A 14 -17.57 -3.50 14.65
CA GLU A 14 -17.32 -4.19 13.39
C GLU A 14 -16.88 -3.23 12.28
N ALA A 15 -17.52 -2.07 12.17
CA ALA A 15 -17.15 -1.05 11.19
C ALA A 15 -15.73 -0.50 11.42
N ILE A 16 -15.37 -0.24 12.69
CA ILE A 16 -14.01 0.19 13.06
C ILE A 16 -13.00 -0.91 12.76
N LEU A 17 -13.30 -2.15 13.14
CA LEU A 17 -12.43 -3.30 12.91
C LEU A 17 -12.14 -3.49 11.42
N LEU A 18 -13.19 -3.46 10.58
CA LEU A 18 -13.05 -3.54 9.13
C LEU A 18 -12.22 -2.38 8.57
N THR A 19 -12.47 -1.15 9.04
CA THR A 19 -11.73 0.04 8.59
C THR A 19 -10.23 -0.08 8.93
N ILE A 20 -9.90 -0.49 10.15
CA ILE A 20 -8.51 -0.72 10.57
C ILE A 20 -7.86 -1.78 9.66
N LEU A 21 -8.57 -2.87 9.37
CA LEU A 21 -8.06 -3.94 8.53
C LEU A 21 -7.81 -3.45 7.09
N LEU A 22 -8.69 -2.62 6.54
CA LEU A 22 -8.49 -1.99 5.23
C LEU A 22 -7.26 -1.07 5.24
N ILE A 23 -7.10 -0.20 6.23
CA ILE A 23 -5.97 0.73 6.32
C ILE A 23 -4.64 -0.02 6.50
N LEU A 24 -4.62 -1.09 7.31
CA LEU A 24 -3.39 -1.84 7.57
C LEU A 24 -2.95 -2.71 6.39
N PHE A 25 -3.90 -3.36 5.72
CA PHE A 25 -3.61 -4.39 4.72
C PHE A 25 -3.74 -3.92 3.27
N VAL A 26 -4.61 -2.94 2.98
CA VAL A 26 -4.88 -2.52 1.61
C VAL A 26 -3.97 -1.37 1.20
N ALA A 27 -3.97 -0.25 1.94
CA ALA A 27 -3.33 0.97 1.48
C ALA A 27 -2.28 1.51 2.47
N GLN A 28 -1.04 1.75 2.01
CA GLN A 28 -0.01 2.40 2.82
C GLN A 28 0.47 3.70 2.15
N SER A 29 0.54 4.79 2.92
CA SER A 29 1.15 6.04 2.46
C SER A 29 2.67 5.99 2.57
N PHE A 30 3.36 6.42 1.51
CA PHE A 30 4.81 6.56 1.45
C PHE A 30 5.18 7.98 1.02
N LEU A 31 6.26 8.52 1.58
CA LEU A 31 6.89 9.74 1.10
C LEU A 31 7.86 9.35 -0.02
N VAL A 32 7.78 10.03 -1.15
CA VAL A 32 8.72 9.86 -2.26
C VAL A 32 10.01 10.60 -1.92
N GLU A 33 11.12 9.87 -1.85
CA GLU A 33 12.46 10.43 -1.64
C GLU A 33 13.28 10.27 -2.92
N GLY A 34 13.79 11.39 -3.45
CA GLY A 34 14.60 11.46 -4.67
C GLY A 34 13.81 11.72 -5.95
N TYR A 35 14.53 11.78 -7.08
CA TYR A 35 14.03 12.27 -8.37
C TYR A 35 13.90 11.19 -9.46
N SER A 36 14.10 9.91 -9.12
CA SER A 36 14.20 8.83 -10.13
C SER A 36 12.89 8.50 -10.86
N MET A 37 11.77 9.04 -10.39
CA MET A 37 10.43 8.82 -10.93
C MET A 37 9.84 10.09 -11.55
N GLU A 38 10.60 11.17 -11.69
CA GLU A 38 10.14 12.36 -12.40
C GLU A 38 9.93 12.05 -13.91
N PRO A 39 8.91 12.67 -14.54
CA PRO A 39 7.95 13.63 -13.99
C PRO A 39 6.71 12.98 -13.37
N THR A 40 6.68 11.66 -13.20
CA THR A 40 5.48 10.96 -12.69
C THR A 40 5.26 11.20 -11.21
N LEU A 41 6.33 11.13 -10.41
CA LEU A 41 6.30 11.34 -8.96
C LEU A 41 7.40 12.30 -8.59
N HIS A 42 7.06 13.31 -7.78
CA HIS A 42 7.99 14.37 -7.38
C HIS A 42 8.58 14.08 -6.01
N ASN A 43 9.81 14.56 -5.79
CA ASN A 43 10.44 14.48 -4.48
C ASN A 43 9.60 15.21 -3.41
N GLY A 44 9.36 14.56 -2.27
CA GLY A 44 8.52 15.09 -1.18
C GLY A 44 7.02 14.85 -1.36
N GLU A 45 6.59 14.24 -2.46
CA GLU A 45 5.19 13.85 -2.69
C GLU A 45 4.80 12.66 -1.80
N ARG A 46 3.56 12.66 -1.29
CA ARG A 46 3.01 11.49 -0.58
C ARG A 46 2.15 10.67 -1.53
N VAL A 47 2.53 9.41 -1.70
CA VAL A 47 1.79 8.46 -2.53
C VAL A 47 1.06 7.43 -1.66
N LEU A 48 -0.13 7.03 -2.08
CA LEU A 48 -0.87 5.93 -1.47
C LEU A 48 -0.68 4.67 -2.31
N VAL A 49 -0.18 3.61 -1.69
CA VAL A 49 0.13 2.35 -2.40
C VAL A 49 -0.76 1.22 -1.91
N GLU A 50 -1.40 0.57 -2.87
CA GLU A 50 -2.22 -0.61 -2.69
C GLU A 50 -1.33 -1.88 -2.66
N LYS A 51 -1.47 -2.72 -1.63
CA LYS A 51 -0.62 -3.89 -1.39
C LYS A 51 -1.29 -5.23 -1.66
N LEU A 52 -2.61 -5.30 -1.57
CA LEU A 52 -3.38 -6.54 -1.61
C LEU A 52 -3.40 -7.13 -3.03
N SER A 53 -3.53 -6.31 -4.07
CA SER A 53 -3.53 -6.82 -5.46
C SER A 53 -2.25 -7.60 -5.76
N TYR A 54 -1.09 -7.12 -5.31
CA TYR A 54 0.19 -7.78 -5.55
C TYR A 54 0.40 -9.08 -4.74
N ARG A 55 -0.45 -9.36 -3.74
CA ARG A 55 -0.49 -10.68 -3.08
C ARG A 55 -1.32 -11.71 -3.86
N LEU A 56 -2.30 -11.24 -4.63
CA LEU A 56 -3.25 -12.09 -5.36
C LEU A 56 -2.88 -12.27 -6.84
N ARG A 57 -2.22 -11.28 -7.44
CA ARG A 57 -1.77 -11.31 -8.82
C ARG A 57 -0.32 -10.87 -8.95
N LYS A 58 0.33 -11.38 -10.00
CA LYS A 58 1.63 -10.85 -10.42
C LYS A 58 1.47 -9.41 -10.93
N PRO A 59 2.49 -8.57 -10.73
CA PRO A 59 2.46 -7.22 -11.28
C PRO A 59 2.47 -7.26 -12.82
N LYS A 60 2.01 -6.19 -13.46
CA LYS A 60 1.93 -6.01 -14.91
C LYS A 60 2.94 -4.96 -15.38
N ARG A 61 3.22 -4.98 -16.69
CA ARG A 61 4.18 -4.07 -17.32
C ARG A 61 3.59 -2.67 -17.31
N GLY A 62 4.41 -1.68 -17.00
CA GLY A 62 3.99 -0.28 -16.86
C GLY A 62 3.49 0.09 -15.47
N GLU A 63 3.24 -0.87 -14.58
CA GLU A 63 2.83 -0.59 -13.19
C GLU A 63 3.99 -0.02 -12.37
N ILE A 64 3.66 0.84 -11.41
CA ILE A 64 4.60 1.36 -10.42
C ILE A 64 4.51 0.48 -9.18
N VAL A 65 5.65 -0.04 -8.76
CA VAL A 65 5.76 -0.95 -7.62
C VAL A 65 6.79 -0.46 -6.63
N ILE A 66 6.60 -0.84 -5.37
CA ILE A 66 7.60 -0.66 -4.33
C ILE A 66 8.40 -1.96 -4.21
N ILE A 67 9.71 -1.86 -4.39
CA ILE A 67 10.65 -2.98 -4.27
C ILE A 67 11.46 -2.77 -3.00
N GLN A 68 11.57 -3.82 -2.18
CA GLN A 68 12.45 -3.82 -1.02
C GLN A 68 13.86 -4.20 -1.47
N ASN A 69 14.88 -3.45 -1.02
CA ASN A 69 16.25 -3.78 -1.34
C ASN A 69 16.64 -5.12 -0.69
N PRO A 70 17.08 -6.15 -1.45
CA PRO A 70 17.46 -7.44 -0.88
C PRO A 70 18.70 -7.35 0.01
N LEU A 71 19.60 -6.40 -0.26
CA LEU A 71 20.83 -6.17 0.53
C LEU A 71 20.56 -5.34 1.78
N GLN A 72 19.58 -4.43 1.72
CA GLN A 72 19.22 -3.54 2.82
C GLN A 72 17.71 -3.51 3.04
N LYS A 73 17.19 -4.44 3.85
CA LYS A 73 15.74 -4.61 4.10
C LYS A 73 15.02 -3.34 4.59
N LYS A 74 15.73 -2.32 5.08
CA LYS A 74 15.10 -1.06 5.52
C LYS A 74 14.76 -0.12 4.36
N GLU A 75 15.43 -0.23 3.22
CA GLU A 75 15.22 0.67 2.09
C GLU A 75 14.18 0.11 1.12
N LYS A 76 13.25 0.99 0.71
CA LYS A 76 12.20 0.71 -0.25
C LYS A 76 12.36 1.66 -1.43
N TYR A 77 12.37 1.13 -2.65
CA TYR A 77 12.46 1.93 -3.86
C TYR A 77 11.14 1.88 -4.62
N ILE A 78 10.71 3.04 -5.13
CA ILE A 78 9.61 3.13 -6.07
C ILE A 78 10.18 2.98 -7.48
N LYS A 79 9.69 2.00 -8.25
CA LYS A 79 10.15 1.71 -9.61
C LYS A 79 8.97 1.40 -10.53
N ARG A 80 9.10 1.73 -11.82
CA ARG A 80 8.16 1.31 -12.87
C ARG A 80 8.63 -0.01 -13.50
N ILE A 81 7.72 -0.96 -13.68
CA ILE A 81 8.05 -2.24 -14.29
C ILE A 81 8.17 -2.08 -15.80
N PHE A 82 9.39 -2.19 -16.30
CA PHE A 82 9.66 -2.26 -17.74
C PHE A 82 9.76 -3.70 -18.26
N ASN A 83 10.32 -4.62 -17.46
CA ASN A 83 10.50 -6.03 -17.82
C ASN A 83 10.45 -6.95 -16.58
N PHE A 84 9.76 -8.09 -16.69
CA PHE A 84 9.47 -9.00 -15.57
C PHE A 84 10.63 -9.94 -15.22
N ASN A 85 11.55 -10.20 -16.15
CA ASN A 85 12.68 -11.11 -15.95
C ASN A 85 13.81 -10.53 -15.08
N LYS A 86 13.64 -9.33 -14.51
CA LYS A 86 14.62 -8.63 -13.67
C LYS A 86 14.08 -8.25 -12.27
N ILE A 87 13.02 -8.91 -11.82
CA ILE A 87 12.56 -8.75 -10.44
C ILE A 87 13.27 -9.86 -9.64
N PRO A 88 14.22 -9.53 -8.75
CA PRO A 88 14.85 -10.51 -7.87
C PRO A 88 13.84 -11.10 -6.87
#